data_AF-A0A0K1E013-F1
#
_entry.id   AF-A0A0K1E013-F1
#
_cell.length_a   1.000
_cell.length_b   1.000
_cell.length_c   1.000
_cell.angle_alpha   90.00
_cell.angle_beta   90.00
_cell.angle_gamma   90.00
#
_symmetry.space_group_name_H-M   'P 1'
#
loop_
_entity.id
_entity.type
_entity.pdbx_description
1 polymer ?
#
loop_
_entity_poly.entity_id
_entity_poly.type
_entity_poly.pdbx_seq_one_letter_code
_entity_poly.pdbx_strand_id
1 'polypeptide(L)'
;MIELRIVPLGPARFGTRNVASPAVASRDDVWIAPPPSTVLGALGDLLGVQARCPQDVGNPTQAAEEALTALADQLGIRMMWGPLVKIGDKVGIPAMDFAAFPDGSAKKFDKKTRIGLALTEQKAARPGHLYRATYLYPKHVAYIYYIDGLTVIKPTAVRLGGEGRSALVEAVETDFKPPEKISGTAVLMTPLLTPDGEMPPCLRPKGALKLDTKECKAKLDERVKTLQWGLGFSDVCRERRPMYPALPPGTVVEAHDCPPTVGHMARLGYGALHPYNTQP
;
A
#
# COMPACT_ATOMS: atom_id res chain seq x y z
N MET A 1 -16.61 -1.35 13.35
CA MET A 1 -15.66 -1.17 12.24
C MET A 1 -15.08 0.24 12.38
N ILE A 2 -13.80 0.44 12.08
CA ILE A 2 -13.18 1.77 12.07
C ILE A 2 -12.84 2.19 10.65
N GLU A 3 -13.21 3.41 10.27
CA GLU A 3 -12.71 4.08 9.07
C GLU A 3 -11.45 4.87 9.43
N LEU A 4 -10.31 4.42 8.93
CA LEU A 4 -9.03 5.11 9.02
C LEU A 4 -8.83 5.99 7.80
N ARG A 5 -8.74 7.30 8.01
CA ARG A 5 -8.44 8.31 7.00
C ARG A 5 -7.00 8.77 7.12
N ILE A 6 -6.30 8.80 5.99
CA ILE A 6 -4.91 9.21 5.89
C ILE A 6 -4.80 10.34 4.85
N VAL A 7 -4.43 11.54 5.28
CA VAL A 7 -4.29 12.72 4.43
C VAL A 7 -2.83 13.17 4.42
N PRO A 8 -2.09 13.03 3.30
CA PRO A 8 -0.72 13.50 3.20
C PRO A 8 -0.61 15.01 3.48
N LEU A 9 0.34 15.42 4.31
CA LEU A 9 0.59 16.84 4.65
C LEU A 9 1.52 17.54 3.63
N GLY A 10 1.91 16.84 2.57
CA GLY A 10 2.84 17.32 1.56
C GLY A 10 3.16 16.22 0.54
N PRO A 11 4.33 16.27 -0.11
CA PRO A 11 4.77 15.19 -0.98
C PRO A 11 4.82 13.87 -0.21
N ALA A 12 4.28 12.80 -0.79
CA ALA A 12 4.25 11.47 -0.19
C ALA A 12 5.24 10.53 -0.89
N ARG A 13 5.73 9.51 -0.19
CA ARG A 13 6.61 8.48 -0.77
C ARG A 13 6.29 7.11 -0.20
N PHE A 14 5.67 6.27 -1.02
CA PHE A 14 5.37 4.88 -0.69
C PHE A 14 6.12 3.97 -1.66
N GLY A 15 7.34 3.61 -1.27
CA GLY A 15 8.23 2.81 -2.12
C GLY A 15 7.69 1.41 -2.33
N THR A 16 7.71 0.93 -3.57
CA THR A 16 7.27 -0.45 -3.91
C THR A 16 8.41 -1.45 -3.95
N ARG A 17 9.65 -0.96 -3.92
CA ARG A 17 10.87 -1.75 -4.05
C ARG A 17 11.93 -1.29 -3.06
N ASN A 18 12.85 -2.22 -2.77
CA ASN A 18 14.04 -1.93 -2.01
C ASN A 18 15.00 -1.10 -2.88
N VAL A 19 15.30 0.11 -2.43
CA VAL A 19 16.42 0.90 -2.93
C VAL A 19 17.65 0.40 -2.16
N ALA A 20 18.63 -0.18 -2.86
CA ALA A 20 19.92 -0.50 -2.28
C ALA A 20 20.61 0.81 -1.85
N SER A 21 21.65 0.72 -1.02
CA SER A 21 22.33 1.86 -0.37
C SER A 21 22.53 3.10 -1.28
N PRO A 22 22.73 4.31 -0.72
CA PRO A 22 22.91 5.55 -1.50
C PRO A 22 23.98 5.48 -2.60
N ALA A 23 24.89 4.51 -2.55
CA ALA A 23 25.95 4.32 -3.53
C ALA A 23 25.52 3.55 -4.79
N VAL A 24 24.35 2.91 -4.81
CA VAL A 24 23.90 2.07 -5.94
C VAL A 24 22.74 2.74 -6.66
N ALA A 25 22.94 3.04 -7.95
CA ALA A 25 21.86 3.46 -8.84
C ALA A 25 20.80 2.35 -8.91
N SER A 26 19.70 2.53 -8.18
CA SER A 26 18.60 1.58 -8.15
C SER A 26 17.32 2.20 -8.67
N ARG A 27 16.45 1.35 -9.22
CA ARG A 27 15.15 1.75 -9.74
C ARG A 27 14.24 2.09 -8.57
N ASP A 28 14.14 3.38 -8.27
CA ASP A 28 13.20 3.93 -7.31
C ASP A 28 11.81 4.06 -7.95
N ASP A 29 10.81 3.45 -7.32
CA ASP A 29 9.43 3.46 -7.79
C ASP A 29 8.48 3.60 -6.59
N VAL A 30 7.33 4.23 -6.83
CA VAL A 30 6.34 4.55 -5.81
C VAL A 30 4.94 4.17 -6.26
N TRP A 31 4.16 3.65 -5.33
CA TRP A 31 2.74 3.40 -5.50
C TRP A 31 1.92 4.54 -4.90
N ILE A 32 0.78 4.86 -5.50
CA ILE A 32 -0.01 6.05 -5.17
C ILE A 32 -0.65 6.02 -3.78
N ALA A 33 -0.71 4.87 -3.12
CA ALA A 33 -1.32 4.69 -1.80
C ALA A 33 -0.33 4.03 -0.82
N PRO A 34 -0.46 4.28 0.50
CA PRO A 34 0.40 3.65 1.49
C PRO A 34 0.08 2.16 1.58
N PRO A 35 1.07 1.24 1.45
CA PRO A 35 0.85 -0.20 1.65
C PRO A 35 0.34 -0.52 3.05
N PRO A 36 -0.38 -1.65 3.22
CA PRO A 36 -0.87 -2.06 4.54
C PRO A 36 0.25 -2.17 5.59
N SER A 37 1.43 -2.68 5.23
CA SER A 37 2.58 -2.73 6.14
C SER A 37 3.06 -1.35 6.61
N THR A 38 2.96 -0.34 5.74
CA THR A 38 3.34 1.05 6.08
C THR A 38 2.31 1.68 7.02
N VAL A 39 1.02 1.38 6.82
CA VAL A 39 -0.06 1.83 7.71
C VAL A 39 0.10 1.19 9.09
N LEU A 40 0.30 -0.12 9.15
CA LEU A 40 0.53 -0.84 10.41
C LEU A 40 1.73 -0.28 11.17
N GLY A 41 2.85 -0.03 10.49
CA GLY A 41 4.03 0.59 11.11
C GLY A 41 3.74 1.97 11.72
N ALA A 42 3.03 2.83 10.98
CA ALA A 42 2.67 4.16 11.47
C ALA A 42 1.67 4.12 12.65
N LEU A 43 0.70 3.19 12.62
CA LEU A 43 -0.23 2.98 13.73
C LEU A 43 0.48 2.44 14.97
N GLY A 44 1.41 1.51 14.79
CA GLY A 44 2.24 0.97 15.87
C GLY A 44 3.04 2.06 16.59
N ASP A 45 3.73 2.91 15.81
CA ASP A 45 4.48 4.05 16.35
C ASP A 45 3.57 5.05 17.07
N LEU A 46 2.45 5.43 16.44
CA LEU A 46 1.48 6.38 17.02
C LEU A 46 0.89 5.90 18.34
N LEU A 47 0.52 4.61 18.42
CA LEU A 47 -0.11 4.02 19.60
C LEU A 47 0.89 3.47 20.62
N GLY A 48 2.20 3.70 20.40
CA GLY A 48 3.25 3.31 21.34
C GLY A 48 3.42 1.79 21.49
N VAL A 49 3.06 1.02 20.47
CA VAL A 49 3.12 -0.45 20.50
C VAL A 49 4.57 -0.92 20.40
N GLN A 50 5.05 -1.62 21.42
CA GLN A 50 6.42 -2.12 21.51
C GLN A 50 6.52 -3.55 20.97
N ALA A 51 6.42 -3.71 19.65
CA ALA A 51 6.71 -4.98 19.00
C ALA A 51 8.20 -5.35 19.19
N ARG A 52 8.49 -6.62 19.43
CA ARG A 52 9.86 -7.15 19.51
C ARG A 52 10.18 -7.95 18.27
N CYS A 53 11.45 -7.92 17.85
CA CYS A 53 11.89 -8.82 16.78
C CYS A 53 11.95 -10.27 17.32
N PRO A 54 11.26 -11.23 16.70
CA PRO A 54 11.37 -12.64 17.06
C PRO A 54 12.83 -13.10 17.00
N GLN A 55 13.31 -13.76 18.05
CA GLN A 55 14.71 -14.22 18.15
C GLN A 55 14.89 -15.68 17.72
N ASP A 56 13.83 -16.49 17.79
CA ASP A 56 13.87 -17.93 17.56
C ASP A 56 13.74 -18.31 16.08
N VAL A 57 13.60 -17.32 15.19
CA VAL A 57 13.45 -17.53 13.75
C VAL A 57 14.84 -17.48 13.11
N GLY A 58 15.33 -18.61 12.62
CA GLY A 58 16.66 -18.73 12.01
C GLY A 58 16.89 -17.85 10.76
N ASN A 59 15.83 -17.23 10.21
CA ASN A 59 15.90 -16.29 9.09
C ASN A 59 15.46 -14.88 9.53
N PRO A 60 16.37 -13.88 9.56
CA PRO A 60 16.06 -12.49 9.94
C PRO A 60 14.96 -11.83 9.11
N THR A 61 14.86 -12.20 7.82
CA THR A 61 13.84 -11.66 6.90
C THR A 61 12.46 -12.18 7.30
N GLN A 62 12.37 -13.46 7.67
CA GLN A 62 11.14 -14.07 8.15
C GLN A 62 10.75 -13.51 9.53
N ALA A 63 11.72 -13.32 10.43
CA ALA A 63 11.48 -12.65 11.72
C ALA A 63 10.87 -11.25 11.54
N ALA A 64 11.35 -10.49 10.55
CA ALA A 64 10.85 -9.16 10.22
C ALA A 64 9.40 -9.16 9.69
N GLU A 65 9.00 -10.24 9.02
CA GLU A 65 7.62 -10.50 8.62
C GLU A 65 6.74 -10.89 9.80
N GLU A 66 7.17 -11.83 10.64
CA GLU A 66 6.42 -12.25 11.83
C GLU A 66 6.20 -11.08 12.79
N ALA A 67 7.19 -10.17 12.92
CA ALA A 67 7.05 -8.94 13.67
C ALA A 67 5.92 -8.03 13.15
N LEU A 68 5.60 -8.05 11.85
CA LEU A 68 4.48 -7.30 11.29
C LEU A 68 3.13 -7.90 11.70
N THR A 69 3.03 -9.22 11.69
CA THR A 69 1.84 -9.95 12.16
C THR A 69 1.60 -9.71 13.65
N ALA A 70 2.66 -9.83 14.47
CA ALA A 70 2.61 -9.56 15.90
C ALA A 70 2.22 -8.11 16.21
N LEU A 71 2.69 -7.14 15.40
CA LEU A 71 2.28 -5.74 15.52
C LEU A 71 0.77 -5.58 15.30
N ALA A 72 0.21 -6.22 14.27
CA ALA A 72 -1.24 -6.17 14.02
C ALA A 72 -2.04 -6.79 15.18
N ASP A 73 -1.54 -7.89 15.77
CA ASP A 73 -2.18 -8.53 16.93
C ASP A 73 -2.18 -7.64 18.17
N GLN A 74 -1.04 -6.99 18.46
CA GLN A 74 -0.93 -6.04 19.57
C GLN A 74 -1.80 -4.79 19.38
N LEU A 75 -2.03 -4.38 18.12
CA LEU A 75 -2.98 -3.33 17.76
C LEU A 75 -4.45 -3.79 17.83
N GLY A 76 -4.72 -5.08 18.07
CA GLY A 76 -6.06 -5.65 18.08
C GLY A 76 -6.70 -5.80 16.69
N ILE A 77 -5.93 -5.66 15.62
CA ILE A 77 -6.43 -5.64 14.24
C ILE A 77 -6.79 -7.06 13.80
N ARG A 78 -8.09 -7.29 13.59
CA ARG A 78 -8.63 -8.57 13.12
C ARG A 78 -8.70 -8.66 11.60
N MET A 79 -8.91 -7.54 10.92
CA MET A 79 -8.94 -7.45 9.45
C MET A 79 -8.73 -6.01 9.00
N MET A 80 -8.10 -5.81 7.85
CA MET A 80 -7.96 -4.53 7.16
C MET A 80 -8.46 -4.66 5.73
N TRP A 81 -9.26 -3.70 5.26
CA TRP A 81 -9.76 -3.64 3.87
C TRP A 81 -9.57 -2.23 3.30
N GLY A 82 -8.98 -2.12 2.12
CA GLY A 82 -8.59 -0.84 1.50
C GLY A 82 -7.23 -0.93 0.82
N PRO A 83 -6.61 0.19 0.41
CA PRO A 83 -7.14 1.54 0.52
C PRO A 83 -8.12 1.88 -0.61
N LEU A 84 -9.14 2.65 -0.29
CA LEU A 84 -9.81 3.51 -1.26
C LEU A 84 -9.10 4.86 -1.35
N VAL A 85 -9.23 5.52 -2.50
CA VAL A 85 -8.68 6.86 -2.74
C VAL A 85 -9.83 7.85 -2.90
N LYS A 86 -9.96 8.77 -1.94
CA LYS A 86 -10.91 9.88 -2.02
C LYS A 86 -10.22 11.12 -2.59
N ILE A 87 -10.82 11.71 -3.63
CA ILE A 87 -10.35 12.96 -4.26
C ILE A 87 -11.55 13.90 -4.44
N GLY A 88 -11.59 14.97 -3.64
CA GLY A 88 -12.82 15.76 -3.50
C GLY A 88 -13.96 14.86 -3.01
N ASP A 89 -15.07 14.82 -3.75
CA ASP A 89 -16.23 13.99 -3.42
C ASP A 89 -16.21 12.60 -4.06
N LYS A 90 -15.25 12.32 -4.94
CA LYS A 90 -15.14 11.02 -5.60
C LYS A 90 -14.32 10.04 -4.77
N VAL A 91 -14.79 8.80 -4.66
CA VAL A 91 -14.06 7.68 -4.05
C VAL A 91 -13.76 6.67 -5.14
N GLY A 92 -12.50 6.26 -5.25
CA GLY A 92 -12.01 5.37 -6.29
C GLY A 92 -11.05 4.32 -5.77
N ILE A 93 -10.62 3.46 -6.68
CA ILE A 93 -9.73 2.33 -6.45
C ILE A 93 -8.32 2.71 -6.91
N PRO A 94 -7.28 2.49 -6.10
CA PRO A 94 -5.91 2.76 -6.52
C PRO A 94 -5.40 1.70 -7.49
N ALA A 95 -4.88 2.14 -8.64
CA ALA A 95 -3.98 1.38 -9.49
C ALA A 95 -2.52 1.82 -9.24
N MET A 96 -1.58 1.41 -10.09
CA MET A 96 -0.15 1.69 -9.88
C MET A 96 0.23 3.19 -9.93
N ASP A 97 -0.37 3.96 -10.83
CA ASP A 97 -0.04 5.39 -11.05
C ASP A 97 -1.26 6.32 -11.18
N PHE A 98 -2.47 5.79 -11.01
CA PHE A 98 -3.74 6.52 -11.07
C PHE A 98 -4.80 5.91 -10.16
N ALA A 99 -5.83 6.68 -9.82
CA ALA A 99 -7.06 6.16 -9.21
C ALA A 99 -8.15 6.01 -10.27
N ALA A 100 -8.86 4.89 -10.27
CA ALA A 100 -10.02 4.63 -11.12
C ALA A 100 -11.32 4.86 -10.32
N PHE A 101 -12.33 5.47 -10.94
CA PHE A 101 -13.59 5.81 -10.27
C PHE A 101 -14.75 4.98 -10.84
N PRO A 102 -15.84 4.80 -10.06
CA PRO A 102 -17.01 4.03 -10.50
C PRO A 102 -17.68 4.56 -11.77
N ASP A 103 -17.54 5.85 -12.07
CA ASP A 103 -18.03 6.49 -13.31
C ASP A 103 -17.13 6.23 -14.53
N GLY A 104 -16.14 5.35 -14.41
CA GLY A 104 -15.16 5.02 -15.44
C GLY A 104 -14.06 6.07 -15.63
N SER A 105 -14.17 7.24 -14.98
CA SER A 105 -13.11 8.25 -15.00
C SER A 105 -11.89 7.79 -14.22
N ALA A 106 -10.74 8.39 -14.53
CA ALA A 106 -9.48 8.09 -13.87
C ALA A 106 -8.67 9.35 -13.64
N LYS A 107 -7.93 9.40 -12.53
CA LYS A 107 -7.04 10.52 -12.18
C LYS A 107 -5.62 10.04 -11.94
N LYS A 108 -4.71 10.51 -12.80
CA LYS A 108 -3.28 10.28 -12.66
C LYS A 108 -2.70 11.05 -11.48
N PHE A 109 -1.73 10.44 -10.80
CA PHE A 109 -0.98 11.09 -9.74
C PHE A 109 0.32 11.69 -10.28
N ASP A 110 0.59 12.94 -9.90
CA ASP A 110 1.85 13.62 -10.24
C ASP A 110 3.01 12.96 -9.49
N LYS A 111 3.99 12.45 -10.25
CA LYS A 111 5.25 11.91 -9.73
C LYS A 111 6.38 12.86 -10.09
N LYS A 112 7.23 13.24 -9.13
CA LYS A 112 8.48 13.96 -9.40
C LYS A 112 9.64 13.27 -8.74
N THR A 113 10.68 13.01 -9.51
CA THR A 113 11.98 12.58 -9.02
C THR A 113 12.78 13.78 -8.52
N ARG A 114 13.40 13.63 -7.36
CA ARG A 114 14.41 14.54 -6.82
C ARG A 114 15.74 13.79 -6.70
N ILE A 115 16.82 14.53 -6.91
CA ILE A 115 18.18 14.07 -6.66
C ILE A 115 18.68 14.83 -5.44
N GLY A 116 19.27 14.11 -4.49
CA GLY A 116 19.89 14.70 -3.31
C GLY A 116 21.30 14.18 -3.13
N LEU A 117 22.11 14.91 -2.38
CA LEU A 117 23.46 14.52 -2.04
C LEU A 117 23.77 14.85 -0.58
N ALA A 118 24.67 14.08 0.03
CA ALA A 118 25.23 14.46 1.33
C ALA A 118 26.46 15.36 1.12
N LEU A 119 26.59 16.39 1.95
CA LEU A 119 27.76 17.26 1.96
C LEU A 119 28.77 16.82 3.02
N THR A 120 30.05 17.06 2.76
CA THR A 120 31.10 17.04 3.79
C THR A 120 31.07 18.35 4.60
N GLU A 121 31.83 18.40 5.69
CA GLU A 121 31.98 19.62 6.50
C GLU A 121 32.50 20.82 5.68
N GLN A 122 33.26 20.55 4.62
CA GLN A 122 33.79 21.55 3.69
C GLN A 122 32.79 21.96 2.60
N LYS A 123 31.50 21.56 2.72
CA LYS A 123 30.44 21.83 1.73
C LYS A 123 30.72 21.24 0.33
N ALA A 124 31.54 20.19 0.25
CA ALA A 124 31.73 19.40 -0.96
C ALA A 124 30.79 18.18 -0.98
N ALA A 125 30.48 17.65 -2.15
CA ALA A 125 29.69 16.42 -2.24
C ALA A 125 30.47 15.24 -1.65
N ARG A 126 29.86 14.50 -0.70
CA ARG A 126 30.45 13.31 -0.11
C ARG A 126 30.47 12.19 -1.15
N PRO A 127 31.63 11.56 -1.42
CA PRO A 127 31.73 10.48 -2.40
C PRO A 127 30.73 9.35 -2.12
N GLY A 128 30.05 8.87 -3.16
CA GLY A 128 29.08 7.77 -3.07
C GLY A 128 27.75 8.09 -2.37
N HIS A 129 27.49 9.36 -2.01
CA HIS A 129 26.26 9.77 -1.32
C HIS A 129 25.34 10.61 -2.22
N LEU A 130 25.15 10.16 -3.46
CA LEU A 130 24.18 10.74 -4.39
C LEU A 130 22.95 9.82 -4.43
N TYR A 131 21.79 10.32 -4.02
CA TYR A 131 20.56 9.53 -4.00
C TYR A 131 19.49 10.12 -4.89
N ARG A 132 18.60 9.23 -5.34
CA ARG A 132 17.43 9.57 -6.14
C ARG A 132 16.17 9.09 -5.41
N ALA A 133 15.19 9.98 -5.27
CA ALA A 133 13.91 9.66 -4.66
C ALA A 133 12.74 10.27 -5.43
N THR A 134 11.71 9.47 -5.68
CA THR A 134 10.49 9.80 -6.40
C THR A 134 9.39 10.04 -5.40
N TYR A 135 8.69 11.15 -5.56
CA TYR A 135 7.64 11.60 -4.67
C TYR A 135 6.34 11.74 -5.44
N LEU A 136 5.25 11.43 -4.76
CA LEU A 136 3.89 11.74 -5.17
C LEU A 136 3.52 13.13 -4.67
N TYR A 137 2.73 13.86 -5.46
CA TYR A 137 2.17 15.16 -5.08
C TYR A 137 0.65 15.07 -5.02
N PRO A 138 0.09 14.36 -4.02
CA PRO A 138 -1.34 14.25 -3.85
C PRO A 138 -1.95 15.64 -3.60
N LYS A 139 -3.03 15.98 -4.30
CA LYS A 139 -3.79 17.22 -4.12
C LYS A 139 -5.22 16.88 -3.70
N HIS A 140 -5.60 17.30 -2.50
CA HIS A 140 -6.93 17.00 -1.92
C HIS A 140 -7.26 15.51 -1.92
N VAL A 141 -6.29 14.68 -1.50
CA VAL A 141 -6.42 13.21 -1.46
C VAL A 141 -6.50 12.74 -0.02
N ALA A 142 -7.43 11.82 0.24
CA ALA A 142 -7.42 11.00 1.44
C ALA A 142 -7.38 9.51 1.04
N TYR A 143 -6.60 8.72 1.76
CA TYR A 143 -6.65 7.25 1.66
C TYR A 143 -7.51 6.71 2.77
N ILE A 144 -8.40 5.77 2.45
CA ILE A 144 -9.39 5.25 3.39
C ILE A 144 -9.19 3.74 3.53
N TYR A 145 -8.96 3.30 4.76
CA TYR A 145 -8.97 1.91 5.15
C TYR A 145 -10.14 1.65 6.11
N TYR A 146 -10.71 0.46 6.04
CA TYR A 146 -11.66 -0.05 7.00
C TYR A 146 -10.99 -1.14 7.81
N ILE A 147 -10.88 -0.94 9.11
CA ILE A 147 -10.08 -1.79 10.00
C ILE A 147 -10.96 -2.28 11.13
N ASP A 148 -11.03 -3.61 11.26
CA ASP A 148 -11.72 -4.24 12.37
C ASP A 148 -10.79 -4.42 13.56
N GLY A 149 -11.22 -3.97 14.74
CA GLY A 149 -10.47 -4.05 16.00
C GLY A 149 -9.49 -2.90 16.29
N LEU A 150 -9.35 -1.94 15.37
CA LEU A 150 -8.63 -0.69 15.66
C LEU A 150 -9.42 0.18 16.66
N THR A 151 -8.73 1.02 17.42
CA THR A 151 -9.33 2.02 18.30
C THR A 151 -9.54 3.36 17.59
N VAL A 152 -10.43 4.20 18.11
CA VAL A 152 -10.64 5.56 17.60
C VAL A 152 -9.37 6.40 17.83
N ILE A 153 -8.99 7.17 16.81
CA ILE A 153 -7.79 8.02 16.82
C ILE A 153 -8.22 9.42 16.42
N LYS A 154 -7.99 10.39 17.32
CA LYS A 154 -8.18 11.81 17.01
C LYS A 154 -7.23 12.24 15.89
N PRO A 155 -7.61 13.24 15.06
CA PRO A 155 -6.72 13.77 14.02
C PRO A 155 -5.31 14.07 14.54
N THR A 156 -4.33 13.27 14.12
CA THR A 156 -2.96 13.33 14.62
C THR A 156 -1.97 13.25 13.45
N ALA A 157 -0.97 14.12 13.46
CA ALA A 157 0.10 14.06 12.46
C ALA A 157 1.08 12.94 12.81
N VAL A 158 1.36 12.07 11.85
CA VAL A 158 2.29 10.93 12.00
C VAL A 158 3.33 10.92 10.89
N ARG A 159 4.46 10.26 11.14
CA ARG A 159 5.38 9.87 10.08
C ARG A 159 4.77 8.73 9.28
N LEU A 160 4.64 8.91 7.98
CA LEU A 160 4.01 7.92 7.10
C LEU A 160 4.66 7.95 5.71
N GLY A 161 5.22 6.81 5.33
CA GLY A 161 6.05 6.67 4.13
C GLY A 161 7.54 6.91 4.39
N GLY A 162 8.34 6.92 3.32
CA GLY A 162 9.79 7.11 3.39
C GLY A 162 10.23 8.58 3.48
N GLU A 163 11.54 8.82 3.61
CA GLU A 163 12.16 10.16 3.52
C GLU A 163 11.56 11.23 4.46
N GLY A 164 11.12 10.81 5.65
CA GLY A 164 10.55 11.70 6.66
C GLY A 164 9.26 12.39 6.23
N ARG A 165 8.46 11.78 5.35
CA ARG A 165 7.14 12.31 4.99
C ARG A 165 6.12 12.09 6.11
N SER A 166 5.08 12.90 6.11
CA SER A 166 4.05 12.89 7.15
C SER A 166 2.64 12.96 6.57
N ALA A 167 1.69 12.44 7.33
CA ALA A 167 0.28 12.50 7.03
C ALA A 167 -0.52 12.81 8.30
N LEU A 168 -1.68 13.42 8.14
CA LEU A 168 -2.71 13.48 9.16
C LEU A 168 -3.47 12.16 9.13
N VAL A 169 -3.59 11.51 10.29
CA VAL A 169 -4.34 10.26 10.47
C VAL A 169 -5.49 10.51 11.43
N GLU A 170 -6.66 10.03 11.06
CA GLU A 170 -7.87 10.05 11.88
C GLU A 170 -8.55 8.69 11.75
N ALA A 171 -9.03 8.14 12.85
CA ALA A 171 -9.75 6.87 12.86
C ALA A 171 -11.08 7.05 13.59
N VAL A 172 -12.19 6.84 12.89
CA VAL A 172 -13.55 7.06 13.41
C VAL A 172 -14.38 5.79 13.31
N GLU A 173 -15.34 5.61 14.21
CA GLU A 173 -16.34 4.57 14.07
C GLU A 173 -17.18 4.81 12.82
N THR A 174 -17.54 3.71 12.15
CA THR A 174 -18.37 3.74 10.95
C THR A 174 -19.31 2.55 10.94
N ASP A 175 -20.50 2.78 10.39
CA ASP A 175 -21.50 1.74 10.12
C ASP A 175 -21.19 1.00 8.81
N PHE A 176 -20.26 1.51 7.99
CA PHE A 176 -19.85 0.84 6.77
C PHE A 176 -19.16 -0.49 7.12
N LYS A 177 -19.60 -1.56 6.45
CA LYS A 177 -18.98 -2.88 6.53
C LYS A 177 -18.47 -3.26 5.14
N PRO A 178 -17.19 -3.63 5.01
CA PRO A 178 -16.69 -4.24 3.79
C PRO A 178 -17.54 -5.46 3.39
N PRO A 179 -17.63 -5.79 2.09
CA PRO A 179 -18.37 -6.96 1.64
C PRO A 179 -17.86 -8.23 2.36
N GLU A 180 -18.76 -9.04 2.92
CA GLU A 180 -18.38 -10.31 3.55
C GLU A 180 -17.86 -11.31 2.50
N LYS A 181 -18.46 -11.27 1.31
CA LYS A 181 -18.14 -12.09 0.15
C LYS A 181 -18.22 -11.27 -1.13
N ILE A 182 -17.38 -11.63 -2.11
CA ILE A 182 -17.26 -10.97 -3.41
C ILE A 182 -17.39 -12.02 -4.51
N SER A 183 -18.32 -11.77 -5.43
CA SER A 183 -18.57 -12.57 -6.62
C SER A 183 -18.67 -11.66 -7.85
N GLY A 184 -18.27 -12.16 -9.01
CA GLY A 184 -18.22 -11.40 -10.25
C GLY A 184 -16.91 -10.63 -10.43
N THR A 185 -16.93 -9.60 -11.26
CA THR A 185 -15.74 -8.76 -11.52
C THR A 185 -15.35 -7.95 -10.29
N ALA A 186 -14.06 -8.02 -9.93
CA ALA A 186 -13.47 -7.25 -8.86
C ALA A 186 -12.10 -6.68 -9.27
N VAL A 187 -11.62 -5.69 -8.52
CA VAL A 187 -10.29 -5.09 -8.71
C VAL A 187 -9.50 -5.18 -7.41
N LEU A 188 -8.22 -5.54 -7.52
CA LEU A 188 -7.29 -5.53 -6.41
C LEU A 188 -6.96 -4.09 -6.00
N MET A 189 -7.30 -3.69 -4.78
CA MET A 189 -6.92 -2.40 -4.19
C MET A 189 -5.48 -2.41 -3.64
N THR A 190 -5.01 -3.59 -3.25
CA THR A 190 -3.65 -3.83 -2.74
C THR A 190 -3.04 -5.00 -3.47
N PRO A 191 -1.70 -5.16 -3.46
CA PRO A 191 -1.07 -6.29 -4.12
C PRO A 191 -1.57 -7.62 -3.55
N LEU A 192 -1.87 -8.56 -4.42
CA LEU A 192 -2.14 -9.95 -4.06
C LEU A 192 -0.81 -10.69 -3.99
N LEU A 193 -0.37 -11.02 -2.78
CA LEU A 193 0.90 -11.71 -2.53
C LEU A 193 0.71 -13.23 -2.71
N THR A 194 1.55 -13.85 -3.54
CA THR A 194 1.49 -15.28 -3.87
C THR A 194 2.88 -15.92 -3.70
N PRO A 195 3.38 -16.12 -2.48
CA PRO A 195 4.75 -16.61 -2.22
C PRO A 195 5.12 -17.86 -3.02
N ASP A 196 4.17 -18.80 -3.12
CA ASP A 196 4.35 -20.09 -3.81
C ASP A 196 3.97 -20.03 -5.31
N GLY A 197 3.60 -18.85 -5.81
CA GLY A 197 3.10 -18.64 -7.17
C GLY A 197 1.66 -19.11 -7.39
N GLU A 198 1.02 -19.70 -6.38
CA GLU A 198 -0.36 -20.17 -6.46
C GLU A 198 -1.37 -19.04 -6.27
N MET A 199 -2.38 -19.02 -7.14
CA MET A 199 -3.49 -18.09 -7.05
C MET A 199 -4.56 -18.64 -6.10
N PRO A 200 -5.21 -17.80 -5.26
CA PRO A 200 -6.36 -18.23 -4.49
C PRO A 200 -7.43 -18.87 -5.39
N PRO A 201 -8.00 -20.04 -5.03
CA PRO A 201 -8.87 -20.82 -5.92
C PRO A 201 -10.16 -20.08 -6.30
N CYS A 202 -10.58 -19.11 -5.48
CA CYS A 202 -11.76 -18.30 -5.73
C CYS A 202 -11.52 -17.17 -6.77
N LEU A 203 -10.26 -16.93 -7.19
CA LEU A 203 -9.88 -15.85 -8.10
C LEU A 203 -9.37 -16.33 -9.45
N ARG A 204 -9.77 -15.62 -10.51
CA ARG A 204 -9.21 -15.77 -11.85
C ARG A 204 -8.82 -14.40 -12.42
N PRO A 205 -7.53 -14.12 -12.66
CA PRO A 205 -7.10 -12.86 -13.26
C PRO A 205 -7.68 -12.66 -14.67
N LYS A 206 -8.18 -11.45 -14.94
CA LYS A 206 -8.76 -11.04 -16.24
C LYS A 206 -7.90 -10.02 -16.98
N GLY A 207 -7.10 -9.24 -16.25
CA GLY A 207 -6.25 -8.20 -16.83
C GLY A 207 -5.85 -7.17 -15.78
N ALA A 208 -5.51 -5.97 -16.21
CA ALA A 208 -5.21 -4.83 -15.34
C ALA A 208 -5.82 -3.55 -15.87
N LEU A 209 -6.23 -2.66 -14.96
CA LEU A 209 -6.63 -1.32 -15.31
C LEU A 209 -5.43 -0.53 -15.83
N LYS A 210 -5.63 0.11 -16.98
CA LYS A 210 -4.67 1.02 -17.60
C LYS A 210 -5.32 2.37 -17.82
N LEU A 211 -4.58 3.44 -17.53
CA LEU A 211 -5.02 4.79 -17.80
C LEU A 211 -4.94 5.08 -19.31
N ASP A 212 -6.08 5.42 -19.90
CA ASP A 212 -6.11 6.16 -21.16
C ASP A 212 -5.90 7.64 -20.86
N THR A 213 -4.71 8.15 -21.18
CA THR A 213 -4.35 9.55 -20.90
C THR A 213 -5.07 10.55 -21.79
N LYS A 214 -5.62 10.13 -22.95
CA LYS A 214 -6.36 11.03 -23.84
C LYS A 214 -7.79 11.22 -23.35
N GLU A 215 -8.40 10.13 -22.90
CA GLU A 215 -9.79 10.14 -22.43
C GLU A 215 -9.93 10.33 -20.91
N CYS A 216 -8.83 10.27 -20.16
CA CYS A 216 -8.83 10.26 -18.69
C CYS A 216 -9.74 9.17 -18.12
N LYS A 217 -9.72 7.98 -18.74
CA LYS A 217 -10.53 6.81 -18.36
C LYS A 217 -9.67 5.62 -17.98
N ALA A 218 -10.20 4.78 -17.09
CA ALA A 218 -9.61 3.47 -16.82
C ALA A 218 -10.14 2.46 -17.86
N LYS A 219 -9.24 1.81 -18.59
CA LYS A 219 -9.58 0.75 -19.56
C LYS A 219 -8.97 -0.57 -19.11
N LEU A 220 -9.66 -1.67 -19.42
CA LEU A 220 -9.12 -3.00 -19.20
C LEU A 220 -8.02 -3.30 -20.24
N ASP A 221 -6.85 -3.67 -19.77
CA ASP A 221 -5.80 -4.32 -20.56
C ASP A 221 -5.78 -5.80 -20.14
N GLU A 222 -6.09 -6.72 -21.05
CA GLU A 222 -6.20 -8.15 -20.76
C GLU A 222 -4.87 -8.78 -20.32
N ARG A 223 -3.75 -8.04 -20.44
CA ARG A 223 -2.45 -8.50 -19.97
C ARG A 223 -2.35 -8.44 -18.45
N VAL A 224 -2.28 -9.63 -17.86
CA VAL A 224 -1.93 -9.81 -16.45
C VAL A 224 -0.41 -9.65 -16.29
N LYS A 225 0.01 -8.86 -15.29
CA LYS A 225 1.41 -8.66 -14.96
C LYS A 225 1.65 -9.07 -13.52
N THR A 226 2.69 -9.85 -13.30
CA THR A 226 3.23 -10.12 -11.97
C THR A 226 4.45 -9.24 -11.74
N LEU A 227 4.61 -8.74 -10.51
CA LEU A 227 5.80 -8.01 -10.10
C LEU A 227 6.34 -8.54 -8.78
N GLN A 228 7.56 -8.17 -8.44
CA GLN A 228 8.10 -8.38 -7.09
C GLN A 228 7.66 -7.20 -6.21
N TRP A 229 6.99 -7.50 -5.11
CA TRP A 229 6.49 -6.53 -4.14
C TRP A 229 7.16 -6.71 -2.78
N GLY A 230 7.78 -5.66 -2.27
CA GLY A 230 8.40 -5.67 -0.94
C GLY A 230 7.41 -5.32 0.16
N LEU A 231 7.47 -6.05 1.28
CA LEU A 231 6.71 -5.72 2.49
C LEU A 231 7.29 -4.55 3.29
N GLY A 232 8.42 -3.99 2.86
CA GLY A 232 9.07 -2.82 3.45
C GLY A 232 10.21 -3.18 4.40
N PHE A 233 10.44 -2.34 5.40
CA PHE A 233 11.53 -2.49 6.37
C PHE A 233 10.96 -2.59 7.79
N SER A 234 11.53 -3.47 8.60
CA SER A 234 11.17 -3.63 10.00
C SER A 234 12.11 -2.82 10.87
N ASP A 235 11.60 -1.75 11.49
CA ASP A 235 12.41 -0.89 12.37
C ASP A 235 12.85 -1.64 13.64
N VAL A 236 12.02 -2.57 14.13
CA VAL A 236 12.29 -3.37 15.34
C VAL A 236 13.33 -4.46 15.09
N CYS A 237 13.33 -5.08 13.91
CA CYS A 237 14.34 -6.07 13.51
C CYS A 237 15.56 -5.45 12.83
N ARG A 238 15.47 -4.18 12.42
CA ARG A 238 16.45 -3.49 11.57
C ARG A 238 16.77 -4.25 10.29
N GLU A 239 15.77 -4.93 9.73
CA GLU A 239 15.92 -5.83 8.59
C GLU A 239 14.84 -5.58 7.53
N ARG A 240 15.16 -5.88 6.27
CA ARG A 240 14.19 -5.85 5.18
C ARG A 240 13.19 -6.98 5.38
N ARG A 241 11.90 -6.69 5.19
CA ARG A 241 10.89 -7.74 5.09
C ARG A 241 10.97 -8.43 3.72
N PRO A 242 10.40 -9.64 3.59
CA PRO A 242 10.45 -10.40 2.34
C PRO A 242 9.85 -9.62 1.16
N MET A 243 10.28 -10.03 -0.04
CA MET A 243 9.62 -9.64 -1.29
C MET A 243 8.91 -10.85 -1.85
N TYR A 244 7.69 -10.66 -2.33
CA TYR A 244 6.88 -11.71 -2.92
C TYR A 244 6.52 -11.38 -4.36
N PRO A 245 6.41 -12.40 -5.24
CA PRO A 245 5.68 -12.22 -6.48
C PRO A 245 4.23 -11.87 -6.13
N ALA A 246 3.69 -10.88 -6.85
CA ALA A 246 2.37 -10.36 -6.58
C ALA A 246 1.67 -9.84 -7.84
N LEU A 247 0.35 -9.98 -7.86
CA LEU A 247 -0.47 -9.19 -8.78
C LEU A 247 -0.60 -7.77 -8.21
N PRO A 248 -0.32 -6.72 -9.01
CA PRO A 248 -0.33 -5.35 -8.54
C PRO A 248 -1.73 -4.81 -8.24
N PRO A 249 -1.84 -3.72 -7.46
CA PRO A 249 -3.04 -2.90 -7.39
C PRO A 249 -3.53 -2.47 -8.77
N GLY A 250 -4.84 -2.49 -8.98
CA GLY A 250 -5.50 -2.24 -10.26
C GLY A 250 -5.65 -3.47 -11.16
N THR A 251 -5.17 -4.65 -10.75
CA THR A 251 -5.47 -5.91 -11.46
C THR A 251 -6.96 -6.23 -11.36
N VAL A 252 -7.57 -6.55 -12.51
CA VAL A 252 -8.97 -6.97 -12.64
C VAL A 252 -9.03 -8.49 -12.55
N VAL A 253 -9.94 -8.99 -11.73
CA VAL A 253 -10.13 -10.43 -11.45
C VAL A 253 -11.61 -10.78 -11.53
N GLU A 254 -11.89 -12.04 -11.86
CA GLU A 254 -13.17 -12.68 -11.60
C GLU A 254 -13.09 -13.34 -10.23
N ALA A 255 -14.05 -13.05 -9.36
CA ALA A 255 -14.18 -13.63 -8.04
C ALA A 255 -15.38 -14.58 -7.96
N HIS A 256 -15.23 -15.68 -7.24
CA HIS A 256 -16.28 -16.67 -6.99
C HIS A 256 -16.38 -16.92 -5.49
N ASP A 257 -17.28 -16.18 -4.82
CA ASP A 257 -17.48 -16.26 -3.36
C ASP A 257 -16.18 -16.04 -2.54
N CYS A 258 -15.33 -15.13 -3.00
CA CYS A 258 -14.09 -14.78 -2.30
C CYS A 258 -14.36 -13.95 -1.05
N PRO A 259 -13.57 -14.10 0.04
CA PRO A 259 -13.54 -13.11 1.10
C PRO A 259 -13.00 -11.75 0.59
N PRO A 260 -13.22 -10.64 1.33
CA PRO A 260 -12.84 -9.29 0.91
C PRO A 260 -11.32 -9.06 0.76
N THR A 261 -10.51 -9.89 1.40
CA THR A 261 -9.05 -9.96 1.24
C THR A 261 -8.63 -11.41 1.04
N VAL A 262 -7.67 -11.67 0.15
CA VAL A 262 -7.23 -13.03 -0.22
C VAL A 262 -5.71 -13.11 -0.40
N GLY A 263 -5.17 -14.34 -0.38
CA GLY A 263 -3.75 -14.60 -0.56
C GLY A 263 -2.92 -14.43 0.72
N HIS A 264 -1.60 -14.34 0.55
CA HIS A 264 -0.68 -14.19 1.68
C HIS A 264 -0.87 -12.84 2.37
N MET A 265 -0.91 -12.84 3.71
CA MET A 265 -1.21 -11.67 4.56
C MET A 265 -2.56 -11.00 4.31
N ALA A 266 -3.56 -11.75 3.83
CA ALA A 266 -4.92 -11.23 3.61
C ALA A 266 -5.50 -10.49 4.82
N ARG A 267 -5.28 -11.02 6.03
CA ARG A 267 -5.73 -10.39 7.29
C ARG A 267 -5.20 -8.97 7.47
N LEU A 268 -3.96 -8.73 7.04
CA LEU A 268 -3.27 -7.44 7.18
C LEU A 268 -3.69 -6.44 6.09
N GLY A 269 -4.60 -6.82 5.20
CA GLY A 269 -5.12 -5.97 4.13
C GLY A 269 -4.41 -6.12 2.79
N TYR A 270 -3.53 -7.12 2.62
CA TYR A 270 -3.04 -7.50 1.29
C TYR A 270 -4.11 -8.29 0.52
N GLY A 271 -4.04 -8.24 -0.82
CA GLY A 271 -5.04 -8.85 -1.69
C GLY A 271 -6.48 -8.36 -1.46
N ALA A 272 -6.67 -7.15 -0.95
CA ALA A 272 -7.97 -6.52 -0.78
C ALA A 272 -8.67 -6.33 -2.14
N LEU A 273 -9.92 -6.77 -2.22
CA LEU A 273 -10.75 -6.77 -3.41
C LEU A 273 -11.87 -5.73 -3.27
N HIS A 274 -12.11 -4.99 -4.34
CA HIS A 274 -13.27 -4.13 -4.46
C HIS A 274 -14.18 -4.64 -5.58
N PRO A 275 -15.49 -4.85 -5.34
CA PRO A 275 -16.45 -5.16 -6.40
C PRO A 275 -16.38 -4.10 -7.50
N TYR A 276 -16.24 -4.53 -8.75
CA TYR A 276 -16.02 -3.61 -9.86
C TYR A 276 -17.09 -3.82 -10.92
N ASN A 277 -18.13 -3.00 -10.83
CA ASN A 277 -19.19 -2.97 -11.82
C ASN A 277 -18.73 -2.10 -12.98
N THR A 278 -18.10 -2.70 -13.99
CA THR A 278 -18.14 -2.13 -15.33
C THR A 278 -19.52 -2.47 -15.90
N GLN A 279 -20.48 -1.56 -15.82
CA GLN A 279 -21.49 -1.57 -16.87
C GLN A 279 -20.78 -1.18 -18.17
N PRO A 280 -20.93 -1.94 -19.26
CA PRO A 280 -20.59 -1.43 -20.59
C PRO A 280 -21.42 -0.19 -20.92
#